data_AF-A0A938ZIZ3-F1
#
_entry.id   AF-A0A938ZIZ3-F1
#
_cell.length_a   1.000
_cell.length_b   1.000
_cell.length_c   1.000
_cell.angle_alpha   90.00
_cell.angle_beta   90.00
_cell.angle_gamma   90.00
#
_symmetry.space_group_name_H-M   'P 1'
#
loop_
_entity.id
_entity.type
_entity.pdbx_description
1 polymer ?
#
loop_
_entity_poly.entity_id
_entity_poly.type
_entity_poly.pdbx_seq_one_letter_code
_entity_poly.pdbx_strand_id
1 'polypeptide(L)'
;MSKQEKGERVDALLQAAVSPTSEQIEAWIKELNDEIRSYESRYKMSSDDMRQALQTGEASNFPDICSWLALLKIRGQIENKYRRSRPQ
;
A
#
# COMPACT_ATOMS: atom_id res chain seq x y z
N MET A 1 -36.36 3.01 -5.12
CA MET A 1 -35.28 2.82 -4.14
C MET A 1 -35.73 3.32 -2.78
N SER A 2 -36.05 2.41 -1.88
CA SER A 2 -36.47 2.67 -0.49
C SER A 2 -35.27 3.17 0.34
N LYS A 3 -35.53 3.90 1.42
CA LYS A 3 -34.49 4.33 2.38
C LYS A 3 -33.73 3.14 2.99
N GLN A 4 -34.36 1.96 3.06
CA GLN A 4 -33.76 0.71 3.51
C GLN A 4 -32.64 0.22 2.58
N GLU A 5 -32.89 0.17 1.26
CA GLU A 5 -31.91 -0.25 0.26
C GLU A 5 -30.67 0.67 0.21
N LYS A 6 -30.85 1.96 0.55
CA LYS A 6 -29.73 2.91 0.67
C LYS A 6 -28.88 2.67 1.92
N GLY A 7 -29.50 2.31 3.05
CA GLY A 7 -28.79 2.00 4.30
C GLY A 7 -27.92 0.75 4.18
N GLU A 8 -28.48 -0.32 3.63
CA GLU A 8 -27.77 -1.59 3.41
C GLU A 8 -26.57 -1.43 2.47
N ARG A 9 -26.69 -0.58 1.45
CA ARG A 9 -25.60 -0.32 0.50
C ARG A 9 -24.47 0.50 1.12
N VAL A 10 -24.78 1.42 2.03
CA VAL A 10 -23.78 2.19 2.79
C VAL A 10 -23.07 1.29 3.79
N ASP A 11 -23.80 0.45 4.52
CA ASP A 11 -23.20 -0.49 5.46
C ASP A 11 -22.31 -1.53 4.76
N ALA A 12 -22.70 -2.01 3.57
CA ALA A 12 -21.86 -2.89 2.77
C ALA A 12 -20.57 -2.20 2.29
N LEU A 13 -20.64 -0.92 1.92
CA LEU A 13 -19.45 -0.12 1.57
C LEU A 13 -18.54 0.11 2.79
N LEU A 14 -19.11 0.38 3.95
CA LEU A 14 -18.37 0.52 5.20
C LEU A 14 -17.73 -0.80 5.64
N GLN A 15 -18.45 -1.92 5.53
CA GLN A 15 -17.91 -3.26 5.79
C GLN A 15 -16.77 -3.63 4.82
N ALA A 16 -16.91 -3.30 3.53
CA ALA A 16 -15.83 -3.49 2.55
C ALA A 16 -14.59 -2.62 2.85
N ALA A 17 -14.77 -1.43 3.44
CA ALA A 17 -13.66 -0.59 3.87
C ALA A 17 -12.94 -1.14 5.13
N VAL A 18 -13.66 -1.85 6.01
CA VAL A 18 -13.10 -2.41 7.26
C VAL A 18 -12.51 -3.82 7.05
N SER A 19 -13.11 -4.59 6.15
CA SER A 19 -12.80 -6.00 5.85
C SER A 19 -12.79 -6.24 4.33
N PRO A 20 -11.75 -5.77 3.60
CA PRO A 20 -11.68 -5.94 2.15
C PRO A 20 -11.45 -7.40 1.77
N THR A 21 -11.87 -7.75 0.56
CA THR A 21 -11.70 -9.11 0.00
C THR A 21 -10.26 -9.35 -0.44
N SER A 22 -9.87 -10.64 -0.56
CA SER A 22 -8.55 -11.04 -1.09
C SER A 22 -8.23 -10.36 -2.43
N GLU A 23 -9.20 -10.27 -3.33
CA GLU A 23 -9.05 -9.63 -4.64
C GLU A 23 -8.77 -8.12 -4.51
N GLN A 24 -9.48 -7.42 -3.62
CA GLN A 24 -9.24 -5.99 -3.37
C GLN A 24 -7.85 -5.74 -2.80
N ILE A 25 -7.40 -6.63 -1.90
CA ILE A 25 -6.07 -6.56 -1.31
C ILE A 25 -4.98 -6.78 -2.36
N GLU A 26 -5.15 -7.78 -3.22
CA GLU A 26 -4.22 -8.05 -4.31
C GLU A 26 -4.15 -6.88 -5.30
N ALA A 27 -5.29 -6.26 -5.62
CA ALA A 27 -5.34 -5.05 -6.45
C ALA A 27 -4.58 -3.90 -5.80
N TRP A 28 -4.79 -3.62 -4.51
CA TRP A 28 -4.08 -2.57 -3.79
C TRP A 28 -2.57 -2.84 -3.69
N ILE A 29 -2.15 -4.08 -3.42
CA ILE A 29 -0.73 -4.44 -3.40
C ILE A 29 -0.11 -4.23 -4.78
N LYS A 30 -0.82 -4.57 -5.85
CA LYS A 30 -0.35 -4.34 -7.22
C LYS A 30 -0.17 -2.85 -7.49
N GLU A 31 -1.15 -2.02 -7.18
CA GLU A 31 -1.06 -0.56 -7.34
C GLU A 31 0.10 0.04 -6.55
N LEU A 32 0.26 -0.37 -5.28
CA LEU A 32 1.38 0.05 -4.45
C LEU A 32 2.73 -0.36 -5.05
N ASN A 33 2.83 -1.57 -5.60
CA ASN A 33 4.06 -2.03 -6.25
C ASN A 33 4.37 -1.27 -7.54
N ASP A 34 3.36 -0.94 -8.34
CA ASP A 34 3.54 -0.14 -9.55
C ASP A 34 4.01 1.29 -9.20
N GLU A 35 3.43 1.89 -8.15
CA GLU A 35 3.88 3.18 -7.63
C GLU A 35 5.31 3.10 -7.12
N ILE A 36 5.66 2.12 -6.26
CA ILE A 36 7.03 1.93 -5.76
C ILE A 36 8.04 1.75 -6.91
N ARG A 37 7.69 0.97 -7.94
CA ARG A 37 8.54 0.79 -9.14
C ARG A 37 8.76 2.08 -9.90
N SER A 38 7.81 3.01 -9.86
CA SER A 38 7.98 4.32 -10.48
C SER A 38 9.11 5.13 -9.79
N TYR A 39 9.22 5.03 -8.46
CA TYR A 39 10.33 5.62 -7.70
C TYR A 39 11.65 4.91 -8.02
N GLU A 40 11.65 3.57 -8.03
CA GLU A 40 12.85 2.78 -8.38
C GLU A 40 13.37 3.14 -9.79
N SER A 41 12.47 3.30 -10.76
CA SER A 41 12.82 3.70 -12.12
C SER A 41 13.29 5.15 -12.23
N ARG A 42 12.69 6.05 -11.44
CA ARG A 42 13.07 7.47 -11.37
C ARG A 42 14.49 7.64 -10.84
N TYR A 43 14.82 6.92 -9.78
CA TYR A 43 16.12 7.00 -9.12
C TYR A 43 17.14 5.99 -9.65
N LYS A 44 16.73 5.07 -10.55
CA LYS A 44 17.57 3.99 -11.09
C LYS A 44 18.19 3.13 -9.99
N MET A 45 17.46 2.95 -8.90
CA MET A 45 17.90 2.24 -7.69
C MET A 45 16.77 1.34 -7.20
N SER A 46 17.11 0.17 -6.69
CA SER A 46 16.11 -0.68 -6.03
C SER A 46 15.66 -0.04 -4.70
N SER A 47 14.49 -0.43 -4.20
CA SER A 47 14.03 0.03 -2.89
C SER A 47 14.99 -0.32 -1.75
N ASP A 48 15.76 -1.40 -1.88
CA ASP A 48 16.74 -1.78 -0.88
C ASP A 48 18.01 -0.92 -0.97
N ASP A 49 18.49 -0.63 -2.19
CA ASP A 49 19.62 0.30 -2.40
C ASP A 49 19.27 1.72 -1.93
N MET A 50 18.05 2.21 -2.24
CA MET A 50 17.57 3.51 -1.77
C MET A 50 17.51 3.56 -0.25
N ARG A 51 17.07 2.48 0.40
CA ARG A 51 17.04 2.39 1.86
C ARG A 51 18.45 2.41 2.45
N GLN A 52 19.39 1.69 1.84
CA GLN A 52 20.78 1.68 2.27
C GLN A 52 21.41 3.07 2.13
N ALA A 53 21.23 3.73 0.99
CA ALA A 53 21.78 5.07 0.74
C ALA A 53 21.26 6.13 1.73
N LEU A 54 20.01 5.99 2.20
CA LEU A 54 19.48 6.84 3.28
C LEU A 54 20.12 6.56 4.63
N GLN A 55 20.36 5.29 4.94
CA GLN A 55 20.97 4.89 6.21
C GLN A 55 22.44 5.32 6.30
N THR A 56 23.17 5.28 5.19
CA THR A 56 24.56 5.72 5.10
C THR A 56 24.72 7.23 4.95
N GLY A 57 23.63 7.95 4.71
CA GLY A 57 23.63 9.40 4.46
C GLY A 57 24.15 9.78 3.07
N GLU A 58 24.34 8.81 2.17
CA GLU A 58 24.77 9.03 0.78
C GLU A 58 23.64 9.65 -0.07
N ALA A 59 22.40 9.45 0.35
CA ALA A 59 21.23 10.05 -0.27
C ALA A 59 20.70 11.24 0.53
N SER A 60 21.12 12.44 0.17
CA SER A 60 20.62 13.69 0.74
C SER A 60 19.53 14.38 -0.10
N ASN A 61 19.26 13.88 -1.31
CA ASN A 61 18.44 14.58 -2.30
C ASN A 61 17.41 13.66 -2.99
N PHE A 62 16.50 13.11 -2.20
CA PHE A 62 15.30 12.42 -2.69
C PHE A 62 14.08 13.30 -2.32
N PRO A 63 13.66 14.24 -3.18
CA PRO A 63 12.63 15.23 -2.84
C PRO A 63 11.29 14.63 -2.39
N ASP A 64 11.00 13.41 -2.81
CA ASP A 64 9.76 12.67 -2.57
C ASP A 64 9.98 11.45 -1.65
N ILE A 65 11.07 11.44 -0.88
CA ILE A 65 11.46 10.28 -0.07
C ILE A 65 10.40 9.88 0.95
N CYS A 66 9.75 10.86 1.57
CA CYS A 66 8.69 10.62 2.54
C CYS A 66 7.50 9.90 1.89
N SER A 67 7.17 10.23 0.65
CA SER A 67 6.10 9.59 -0.11
C SER A 67 6.43 8.12 -0.40
N TRP A 68 7.66 7.85 -0.87
CA TRP A 68 8.13 6.48 -1.09
C TRP A 68 8.16 5.65 0.21
N LEU A 69 8.67 6.21 1.31
CA LEU A 69 8.69 5.55 2.62
C LEU A 69 7.28 5.24 3.13
N ALA A 70 6.32 6.15 2.91
CA ALA A 70 4.92 5.93 3.25
C ALA A 70 4.32 4.75 2.45
N LEU A 71 4.58 4.68 1.15
CA LEU A 71 4.12 3.57 0.31
C LEU A 71 4.66 2.22 0.79
N LEU A 72 5.95 2.15 1.11
CA LEU A 72 6.56 0.94 1.68
C LEU A 72 5.92 0.54 3.01
N LYS A 73 5.63 1.51 3.87
CA LYS A 73 5.00 1.25 5.18
C LYS A 73 3.58 0.73 5.00
N ILE A 74 2.79 1.34 4.12
CA ILE A 74 1.41 0.94 3.81
C ILE A 74 1.40 -0.49 3.24
N ARG A 75 2.25 -0.77 2.26
CA ARG A 75 2.39 -2.12 1.67
C ARG A 75 2.68 -3.16 2.76
N GLY A 76 3.67 -2.90 3.61
CA GLY A 76 4.03 -3.79 4.70
C GLY A 76 2.91 -3.97 5.73
N GLN A 77 2.11 -2.95 6.03
CA GLN A 77 0.97 -3.05 6.93
C GLN A 77 -0.15 -3.92 6.34
N ILE A 78 -0.48 -3.73 5.06
CA ILE A 78 -1.45 -4.54 4.33
C ILE A 78 -0.99 -6.00 4.33
N GLU A 79 0.23 -6.27 3.87
CA GLU A 79 0.79 -7.63 3.84
C GLU A 79 0.79 -8.29 5.23
N ASN A 80 1.17 -7.57 6.29
CA ASN A 80 1.18 -8.12 7.65
C ASN A 80 -0.23 -8.38 8.19
N LYS A 81 -1.19 -7.49 7.92
CA LYS A 81 -2.59 -7.65 8.35
C LYS A 81 -3.18 -8.90 7.68
N TYR A 82 -2.97 -9.10 6.38
CA TYR A 82 -3.57 -10.21 5.64
C TYR A 82 -2.81 -11.53 5.75
N ARG A 83 -1.50 -11.51 5.97
CA ARG A 83 -0.75 -12.72 6.33
C ARG A 83 -1.29 -13.36 7.62
N ARG A 84 -1.76 -12.55 8.56
CA ARG A 84 -2.39 -13.02 9.81
C ARG A 84 -3.84 -13.46 9.63
N SER A 85 -4.51 -13.03 8.56
CA SER A 85 -5.91 -13.35 8.28
C SER A 85 -6.12 -14.60 7.41
N ARG A 86 -5.06 -15.13 6.78
CA ARG A 86 -5.14 -16.43 6.08
C ARG A 86 -5.01 -17.55 7.11
N PRO A 87 -6.03 -18.43 7.27
CA PRO A 87 -5.83 -19.67 8.01
C PRO A 87 -4.81 -20.53 7.24
N GLN A 88 -3.92 -21.20 7.99
CA GLN A 88 -3.09 -22.27 7.43
C GLN A 88 -3.94 -23.46 7.03
#